data_AF-A0A1V0QT94-F1
#
_entry.id   AF-A0A1V0QT94-F1
#
_cell.length_a   1.000
_cell.length_b   1.000
_cell.length_c   1.000
_cell.angle_alpha   90.00
_cell.angle_beta   90.00
_cell.angle_gamma   90.00
#
_symmetry.space_group_name_H-M   'P 1'
#
loop_
_entity.id
_entity.type
_entity.pdbx_description
1 polymer ?
#
loop_
_entity_poly.entity_id
_entity_poly.type
_entity_poly.pdbx_seq_one_letter_code
_entity_poly.pdbx_strand_id
1 'polypeptide(L)' 'MVRDVLDIAVRSPWGWPQWNAGDPEGEGVRAASVGQLSVVYVVNRLTRKLSVLGIVWLG' A
#
# COMPACT_ATOMS: atom_id res chain seq x y z
N MET A 1 2.91 14.84 3.21
CA MET A 1 2.92 13.52 3.87
C MET A 1 2.19 12.44 3.08
N VAL A 2 0.84 12.45 2.96
CA VAL A 2 0.12 11.44 2.14
C VAL A 2 0.64 11.35 0.71
N ARG A 3 0.87 12.50 0.06
CA ARG A 3 1.44 12.53 -1.30
C ARG A 3 2.82 11.90 -1.35
N ASP A 4 3.67 12.14 -0.35
CA ASP A 4 5.02 11.57 -0.29
C ASP A 4 4.97 10.04 -0.10
N VAL A 5 4.07 9.54 0.75
CA VAL A 5 3.87 8.09 0.94
C VAL A 5 3.37 7.44 -0.35
N LEU A 6 2.39 8.07 -1.02
CA LEU A 6 1.87 7.60 -2.30
C LEU A 6 2.94 7.62 -3.40
N ASP A 7 3.76 8.67 -3.49
CA ASP A 7 4.84 8.76 -4.46
C ASP A 7 5.87 7.64 -4.25
N ILE A 8 6.20 7.30 -3.01
CA ILE A 8 7.09 6.18 -2.70
C ILE A 8 6.43 4.84 -3.07
N ALA A 9 5.15 4.66 -2.72
CA ALA A 9 4.40 3.45 -3.03
C ALA A 9 4.28 3.21 -4.54
N VAL A 10 4.06 4.25 -5.34
CA VAL A 10 3.97 4.13 -6.80
C VAL A 10 5.33 3.78 -7.44
N ARG A 11 6.44 4.30 -6.89
CA ARG A 11 7.79 3.99 -7.40
C ARG A 11 8.21 2.55 -7.15
N SER A 12 7.75 1.95 -6.04
CA SER A 12 8.03 0.55 -5.71
C SER A 12 6.77 -0.15 -5.14
N PRO A 13 5.78 -0.48 -5.97
CA PRO A 13 4.48 -0.99 -5.51
C PRO A 13 4.57 -2.33 -4.77
N TRP A 14 5.59 -3.13 -5.09
CA TRP A 14 5.87 -4.42 -4.47
C TRP A 14 6.98 -4.36 -3.41
N GLY A 15 7.60 -3.20 -3.21
CA GLY A 15 8.67 -3.01 -2.22
C GLY A 15 8.17 -2.94 -0.78
N TRP A 16 6.87 -2.76 -0.59
CA TRP A 16 6.22 -2.75 0.71
C TRP A 16 5.68 -4.14 1.08
N PRO A 17 5.66 -4.49 2.37
CA PRO A 17 5.15 -5.78 2.82
C PRO A 17 3.66 -5.91 2.52
N GLN A 18 3.22 -7.17 2.42
CA GLN A 18 1.80 -7.49 2.37
C GLN A 18 1.11 -6.95 3.63
N TRP A 19 -0.08 -6.39 3.48
CA TRP A 19 -0.85 -5.86 4.60
C TRP A 19 -1.16 -6.94 5.65
N ASN A 20 -1.56 -8.13 5.20
CA ASN A 20 -1.81 -9.29 6.05
C ASN A 20 -1.19 -10.54 5.43
N ALA A 21 -0.06 -11.01 5.96
CA ALA A 21 0.64 -12.19 5.46
C ALA A 21 -0.13 -13.51 5.66
N GLY A 22 -1.13 -13.53 6.55
CA GLY A 22 -1.99 -14.69 6.78
C GLY A 22 -3.19 -14.76 5.83
N ASP A 23 -3.38 -13.75 4.97
CA ASP A 23 -4.48 -13.69 4.01
C ASP A 23 -3.97 -13.97 2.59
N PRO A 24 -4.15 -15.20 2.07
CA PRO A 24 -3.72 -15.55 0.73
C PRO A 24 -4.53 -14.84 -0.36
N GLU A 25 -5.79 -14.44 -0.11
CA GLU A 25 -6.58 -13.66 -1.07
C GLU A 25 -6.08 -12.21 -1.15
N GLY A 26 -5.42 -11.74 -0.09
CA GLY A 26 -4.83 -10.42 0.04
C GLY A 26 -3.40 -10.26 -0.48
N GLU A 27 -2.84 -11.19 -1.27
CA GLU A 27 -1.42 -11.15 -1.73
C GLU A 27 -1.04 -9.81 -2.42
N GLY A 28 -2.03 -9.22 -3.12
CA GLY A 28 -1.89 -7.95 -3.81
C GLY A 28 -2.04 -6.72 -2.93
N VAL A 29 -2.50 -6.87 -1.68
CA VAL A 29 -2.75 -5.78 -0.74
C VAL A 29 -1.48 -5.47 0.06
N ARG A 30 -1.10 -4.19 0.11
CA ARG A 30 0.18 -3.70 0.60
C ARG A 30 -0.04 -2.53 1.56
N ALA A 31 0.90 -2.38 2.49
CA ALA A 31 0.93 -1.28 3.46
C ALA A 31 2.19 -0.43 3.29
N ALA A 32 2.06 0.82 2.85
CA ALA A 32 3.16 1.77 2.86
C ALA A 32 3.03 2.69 4.08
N SER A 33 4.05 2.69 4.95
CA SER A 33 4.02 3.42 6.22
C SER A 33 5.22 4.35 6.34
N VAL A 34 4.96 5.61 6.67
CA VAL A 34 5.98 6.63 6.97
C VAL A 34 5.55 7.40 8.20
N GLY A 35 6.28 7.22 9.31
CA GLY A 35 5.90 7.77 10.60
C GLY A 35 4.52 7.24 11.05
N GLN A 36 3.63 8.14 11.42
CA GLN A 36 2.27 7.82 11.89
C GLN A 36 1.25 7.57 10.76
N LEU A 37 1.65 7.75 9.52
CA LEU A 37 0.76 7.67 8.38
C LEU A 37 1.00 6.40 7.60
N SER A 38 -0.07 5.65 7.34
CA SER A 38 -0.06 4.46 6.49
C SER A 38 -1.05 4.58 5.34
N VAL A 39 -0.68 4.08 4.17
CA VAL A 39 -1.55 3.92 3.01
C VAL A 39 -1.68 2.43 2.71
N VAL A 40 -2.92 1.96 2.67
CA VAL A 40 -3.27 0.61 2.25
C VAL A 40 -3.69 0.66 0.80
N TYR A 41 -3.07 -0.16 -0.03
CA TYR A 41 -3.35 -0.17 -1.46
C TYR A 41 -3.30 -1.59 -2.02
N VAL A 42 -3.93 -1.77 -3.17
CA VAL A 42 -3.83 -3.00 -3.96
C VAL A 42 -3.18 -2.70 -5.31
N VAL A 43 -2.29 -3.59 -5.74
CA VAL A 43 -1.65 -3.52 -7.06
C VAL A 43 -2.25 -4.58 -7.96
N ASN A 44 -2.95 -4.17 -9.00
CA ASN A 44 -3.45 -5.08 -10.02
C ASN A 44 -2.38 -5.26 -11.10
N ARG A 45 -1.77 -6.46 -11.17
CA ARG A 45 -0.70 -6.77 -12.15
C ARG A 45 -1.17 -6.68 -13.60
N LEU A 46 -2.41 -7.05 -13.88
CA LEU A 46 -2.96 -7.06 -15.25
C LEU A 46 -3.20 -5.65 -15.77
N THR A 47 -3.76 -4.77 -14.94
CA THR A 47 -4.11 -3.41 -15.34
C THR A 47 -3.00 -2.39 -15.05
N ARG A 48 -1.94 -2.80 -14.32
CA ARG A 48 -0.87 -1.92 -13.80
C ARG A 48 -1.41 -0.72 -13.02
N LYS A 49 -2.57 -0.87 -12.40
CA LYS A 49 -3.20 0.15 -11.57
C LYS A 49 -2.93 -0.12 -10.09
N LEU A 50 -2.70 0.96 -9.36
CA LEU A 50 -2.69 0.99 -7.91
C LEU A 50 -4.00 1.64 -7.46
N SER A 51 -4.75 0.94 -6.62
CA SER A 51 -5.96 1.47 -5.99
C SER A 51 -5.72 1.64 -4.50
N VAL A 52 -5.95 2.84 -3.99
CA VAL A 52 -5.89 3.11 -2.55
C VAL A 52 -7.16 2.56 -1.92
N LEU A 53 -6.99 1.68 -0.92
CA LEU A 53 -8.08 1.09 -0.15
C LEU A 53 -8.33 1.86 1.13
N GLY A 54 -7.28 2.43 1.72
CA GLY A 54 -7.40 3.18 2.97
C GLY A 54 -6.20 4.05 3.26
N ILE A 55 -6.43 5.08 4.05
CA ILE A 55 -5.39 5.93 4.65
C ILE A 55 -5.62 5.88 6.15
N VAL A 56 -4.61 5.47 6.90
CA VAL A 56 -4.68 5.26 8.34
C VAL A 56 -3.71 6.21 9.02
N TRP A 57 -4.20 6.97 10.00
CA TRP A 57 -3.39 7.80 10.88
C TRP A 57 -3.33 7.15 12.26
N LEU A 58 -2.13 6.84 12.74
CA LEU A 58 -1.89 6.40 14.11
C LEU A 58 -1.63 7.64 14.96
N GLY A 59 -2.69 8.16 15.58
CA GLY A 59 -2.68 9.30 16.51
C GLY A 59 -3.58 9.01 17.68
#